data_AF-A0A1V9UK93-F1
#
_entry.id   AF-A0A1V9UK93-F1
#
_cell.length_a   1.000
_cell.length_b   1.000
_cell.length_c   1.000
_cell.angle_alpha   90.00
_cell.angle_beta   90.00
_cell.angle_gamma   90.00
#
_symmetry.space_group_name_H-M   'P 1'
#
loop_
_entity.id
_entity.type
_entity.pdbx_description
1 polymer ?
#
loop_
_entity_poly.entity_id
_entity_poly.type
_entity_poly.pdbx_seq_one_letter_code
_entity_poly.pdbx_strand_id
1 'polypeptide(L)' 'MQTADDFRFTAHSLLLALDESTINMMKIVVLSSMGSPAWKSAVIVQQASFAALHLHLGHVDAPALMLQGSAR' A
#
# COMPACT_ATOMS: atom_id res chain seq x y z
N MET A 1 -26.47 1.17 0.59
CA MET A 1 -25.95 0.33 -0.51
C MET A 1 -24.86 1.13 -1.19
N GLN A 2 -23.61 0.68 -1.14
CA GLN A 2 -22.59 1.18 -2.06
C GLN A 2 -23.04 0.79 -3.47
N THR A 3 -23.11 1.74 -4.40
CA THR A 3 -23.41 1.39 -5.80
C THR A 3 -22.19 0.70 -6.41
N ALA A 4 -22.39 -0.06 -7.48
CA ALA A 4 -21.27 -0.68 -8.20
C ALA A 4 -20.25 0.37 -8.72
N ASP A 5 -20.73 1.58 -9.00
CA ASP A 5 -19.89 2.69 -9.44
C ASP A 5 -19.08 3.29 -8.28
N ASP A 6 -19.67 3.45 -7.08
CA ASP A 6 -18.92 3.86 -5.88
C ASP A 6 -17.81 2.86 -5.54
N PHE A 7 -18.09 1.57 -5.68
CA PHE A 7 -17.11 0.51 -5.46
C PHE A 7 -15.93 0.61 -6.44
N ARG A 8 -16.22 0.73 -7.74
CA ARG A 8 -15.20 0.84 -8.81
C ARG A 8 -14.38 2.10 -8.65
N PHE A 9 -15.02 3.23 -8.37
CA PHE A 9 -14.34 4.50 -8.16
C PHE A 9 -13.38 4.42 -6.97
N THR A 10 -13.86 3.89 -5.84
CA THR A 10 -13.03 3.71 -4.65
C THR A 10 -11.86 2.76 -4.92
N ALA A 11 -12.10 1.62 -5.57
CA ALA A 11 -11.05 0.68 -5.93
C ALA A 11 -9.98 1.32 -6.84
N HIS A 12 -10.40 2.13 -7.82
CA HIS A 12 -9.50 2.86 -8.70
C HIS A 12 -8.64 3.87 -7.93
N SER A 13 -9.23 4.68 -7.06
CA SER A 13 -8.47 5.63 -6.23
C SER A 13 -7.46 4.92 -5.32
N LEU A 14 -7.84 3.79 -4.73
CA LEU A 14 -6.94 3.00 -3.88
C LEU A 14 -5.80 2.36 -4.68
N LEU A 15 -6.04 1.94 -5.92
CA LEU A 15 -4.99 1.46 -6.83
C LEU A 15 -3.98 2.56 -7.17
N LEU A 16 -4.46 3.77 -7.47
CA LEU A 16 -3.57 4.92 -7.72
C LEU A 16 -2.71 5.27 -6.50
N ALA A 17 -3.30 5.26 -5.30
CA ALA A 17 -2.55 5.51 -4.06
C ALA A 17 -1.49 4.42 -3.78
N LEU A 18 -1.81 3.16 -4.10
CA LEU A 18 -0.84 2.06 -3.99
C LEU A 18 0.31 2.20 -5.00
N ASP A 19 0.00 2.57 -6.24
CA ASP A 19 1.01 2.81 -7.27
C ASP A 19 1.95 3.97 -6.89
N GLU A 20 1.38 5.12 -6.50
CA GLU A 20 2.15 6.30 -6.08
C GLU A 20 3.09 5.99 -4.91
N SER A 21 2.57 5.33 -3.86
CA SER A 21 3.37 4.96 -2.69
C SER A 21 4.46 3.94 -3.01
N THR A 22 4.20 3.00 -3.92
CA THR A 22 5.19 2.03 -4.41
C THR A 22 6.29 2.74 -5.20
N ILE A 23 5.93 3.67 -6.09
CA ILE A 23 6.90 4.50 -6.83
C ILE A 23 7.77 5.31 -5.86
N ASN A 24 7.18 5.92 -4.84
CA ASN A 24 7.94 6.66 -3.83
C ASN A 24 8.96 5.76 -3.11
N MET A 25 8.55 4.55 -2.72
CA MET A 25 9.45 3.57 -2.12
C MET A 25 10.59 3.18 -3.09
N MET A 26 10.28 2.93 -4.37
CA MET A 26 11.29 2.61 -5.39
C MET A 26 12.31 3.74 -5.60
N LYS A 27 11.91 5.01 -5.54
CA LYS A 27 12.84 6.15 -5.62
C LYS A 27 13.91 6.09 -4.51
N ILE A 28 13.50 5.73 -3.29
CA ILE A 28 14.40 5.61 -2.13
C ILE A 28 15.39 4.45 -2.30
N VAL A 29 14.93 3.33 -2.90
CA VAL A 29 15.79 2.19 -3.27
C VAL A 29 16.84 2.62 -4.30
N VAL A 30 16.43 3.32 -5.36
CA VAL A 30 17.34 3.83 -6.40
C VAL A 30 18.40 4.76 -5.80
N LEU A 31 18.03 5.57 -4.82
CA LEU A 31 18.95 6.44 -4.07
C LEU A 31 19.83 5.67 -3.06
N SER A 32 19.74 4.34 -3.00
CA SER A 32 20.47 3.48 -2.06
C SER A 32 20.30 3.89 -0.59
N SER A 33 19.13 4.46 -0.26
CA SER A 33 18.83 5.04 1.05
C SER A 33 17.89 4.15 1.88
N MET A 34 17.93 2.84 1.62
CA MET A 34 17.21 1.83 2.40
C MET A 34 17.68 1.84 3.86
N GLY A 35 16.75 1.68 4.80
CA GLY A 35 17.02 1.76 6.25
C GLY A 35 16.97 3.17 6.85
N SER A 36 16.97 4.22 6.01
CA SER A 36 16.79 5.61 6.45
C SER A 36 15.40 5.88 7.04
N PRO A 37 15.19 6.99 7.77
CA PRO A 37 13.85 7.42 8.18
C PRO A 37 12.90 7.59 7.00
N ALA A 38 13.38 8.12 5.87
CA ALA A 38 12.59 8.27 4.65
C ALA A 38 12.13 6.92 4.10
N TRP A 39 13.01 5.91 4.09
CA TRP A 39 12.67 4.54 3.73
C TRP A 39 11.56 3.98 4.61
N LYS A 40 11.70 4.09 5.94
CA LYS A 40 10.69 3.60 6.88
C LYS A 40 9.33 4.26 6.65
N SER A 41 9.30 5.58 6.46
CA SER A 41 8.07 6.30 6.16
C SER A 41 7.43 5.85 4.84
N ALA A 42 8.23 5.65 3.78
CA ALA A 42 7.72 5.18 2.50
C ALA A 42 7.13 3.76 2.59
N VAL A 43 7.80 2.86 3.33
CA VAL A 43 7.29 1.50 3.60
C VAL A 43 5.96 1.54 4.34
N ILE A 44 5.84 2.36 5.39
CA ILE A 44 4.59 2.49 6.17
C ILE A 44 3.44 2.97 5.28
N VAL A 45 3.69 3.98 4.44
CA VAL A 45 2.65 4.52 3.53
C VAL A 45 2.24 3.47 2.50
N GLN A 46 3.20 2.75 1.92
CA GLN A 46 2.90 1.71 0.94
C GLN A 46 2.13 0.54 1.56
N GLN A 47 2.49 0.12 2.78
CA GLN A 47 1.76 -0.88 3.54
C GLN A 47 0.32 -0.44 3.86
N ALA A 48 0.12 0.82 4.24
CA ALA A 48 -1.21 1.37 4.51
C ALA A 48 -2.09 1.39 3.25
N SER A 49 -1.54 1.83 2.11
CA SER A 49 -2.25 1.81 0.82
C SER A 49 -2.62 0.39 0.39
N PHE A 50 -1.70 -0.57 0.57
CA PHE A 50 -1.97 -1.99 0.29
C PHE A 50 -3.11 -2.52 1.16
N ALA A 51 -3.07 -2.24 2.46
CA ALA A 51 -4.09 -2.69 3.40
C ALA A 51 -5.47 -2.09 3.09
N ALA A 52 -5.53 -0.81 2.77
CA ALA A 52 -6.77 -0.13 2.40
C ALA A 52 -7.40 -0.73 1.14
N LEU A 53 -6.61 -0.99 0.09
CA LEU A 53 -7.08 -1.66 -1.12
C LEU A 53 -7.64 -3.05 -0.82
N HIS A 54 -6.89 -3.87 -0.08
CA HIS A 54 -7.29 -5.25 0.18
C HIS A 54 -8.52 -5.35 1.08
N LEU A 55 -8.66 -4.44 2.05
CA LEU A 55 -9.87 -4.33 2.86
C LEU A 55 -11.08 -4.00 1.98
N HIS A 56 -10.95 -3.03 1.06
CA HIS A 56 -12.02 -2.67 0.12
C HIS A 56 -12.38 -3.82 -0.84
N LEU A 57 -11.41 -4.63 -1.26
CA LEU A 57 -11.63 -5.81 -2.10
C LEU A 57 -12.18 -7.02 -1.32
N GLY A 58 -12.37 -6.94 -0.01
CA GLY A 58 -12.87 -8.03 0.83
C GLY A 58 -11.80 -9.05 1.24
N HIS A 59 -10.51 -8.76 1.05
CA HIS A 59 -9.39 -9.61 1.41
C HIS A 59 -8.83 -9.20 2.79
N VAL A 60 -9.57 -9.56 3.85
CA VAL A 60 -9.31 -9.09 5.23
C VAL A 60 -7.99 -9.60 5.80
N ASP A 61 -7.48 -10.74 5.32
CA ASP A 61 -6.26 -11.38 5.82
C ASP A 61 -4.96 -10.87 5.15
N ALA A 62 -5.07 -10.21 4.00
CA ALA A 62 -3.90 -9.74 3.25
C ALA A 62 -3.01 -8.73 4.01
N PRO A 63 -3.54 -7.77 4.79
CA PRO A 63 -2.73 -6.88 5.61
C PRO A 63 -1.89 -7.63 6.67
N ALA A 64 -2.45 -8.70 7.26
CA ALA A 64 -1.76 -9.50 8.27
C ALA A 64 -0.58 -10.29 7.65
N LEU A 65 -0.77 -10.81 6.43
CA LEU A 65 0.29 -11.50 5.68
C LEU A 65 1.45 -10.57 5.32
N MET A 66 1.16 -9.31 5.01
CA MET A 66 2.19 -8.31 4.69
C MET A 66 3.10 -8.00 5.90
N LEU A 67 2.54 -7.95 7.10
CA LEU A 67 3.30 -7.73 8.34
C LEU A 67 4.19 -8.92 8.70
N GLN A 68 3.76 -10.15 8.41
CA GLN A 68 4.56 -11.37 8.66
C GLN A 68 5.84 -11.42 7.81
N GLY A 69 5.84 -10.83 6.61
CA GLY A 69 7.03 -10.73 5.76
C GLY A 69 8.09 -9.74 6.26
N SER A 70 7.72 -8.80 7.14
CA SER A 70 8.62 -7.75 7.65
C SER A 70 9.39 -8.14 8.93
N ALA A 71 9.11 -9.31 9.50
CA ALA A 71 9.68 -9.78 10.77
C ALA A 71 10.87 -10.76 10.61
N ARG A 72 11.42 -10.90 9.39
CA ARG A 72 12.59 -11.73 9.10
C ARG A 72 13.82 -10.91 8.75
#